data_AF-A0A6I6A9Z8-F1
#
_entry.id   AF-A0A6I6A9Z8-F1
#
_cell.length_a   1.000
_cell.length_b   1.000
_cell.length_c   1.000
_cell.angle_alpha   90.00
_cell.angle_beta   90.00
_cell.angle_gamma   90.00
#
_symmetry.space_group_name_H-M   'P 1'
#
loop_
_entity.id
_entity.type
_entity.pdbx_description
1 polymer ?
#
loop_
_entity_poly.entity_id
_entity_poly.type
_entity_poly.pdbx_seq_one_letter_code
_entity_poly.pdbx_strand_id
1 'polypeptide(L)'
;MLKNCIFRFGVLSLCLLVLNAAPSFGQDWAMKMFDKDKIDFGVIARGSDAEYRLKIKNIYKDPVHIANVRTTCGCSAAEPSKSILESGEEGYIQVKMDTARFQRRKDSNVIITIDAPQYAEVRIPITSYIRTDVVFTPGAANFGSVEVGKGAETTVALAYAGREDWALTGIESRNPHVTAKAVETNRGGGRVNYNIMLTLDPKTPKGPIREQLILKTNDVNFTTVPLLVEARVESDITITPEVVSLGMMVPGQEKTVNVVMRGKKPFEITKIECESNDEAFKIRMPKAAQPIHVLPLTIVPPDKPGEYSEEFTVTIDGRSEPITFKAFGRIAETKTN
;
A
#
# COMPACT_ATOMS: atom_id res chain seq x y z
N MET A 1 -55.80 -15.77 80.45
CA MET A 1 -55.88 -14.55 79.61
C MET A 1 -54.46 -14.12 79.27
N LEU A 2 -54.28 -13.62 78.05
CA LEU A 2 -53.07 -13.12 77.37
C LEU A 2 -52.14 -14.13 76.67
N LYS A 3 -52.20 -14.01 75.33
CA LYS A 3 -51.26 -14.46 74.29
C LYS A 3 -49.91 -13.73 74.43
N ASN A 4 -48.82 -14.38 74.03
CA ASN A 4 -47.59 -13.82 73.42
C ASN A 4 -46.57 -14.97 73.25
N CYS A 5 -45.61 -15.00 72.33
CA CYS A 5 -45.45 -14.53 70.97
C CYS A 5 -44.20 -15.31 70.46
N ILE A 6 -44.15 -15.61 69.16
CA ILE A 6 -43.19 -16.47 68.46
C ILE A 6 -41.79 -15.83 68.41
N PHE A 7 -40.70 -16.63 68.44
CA PHE A 7 -39.50 -16.37 67.62
C PHE A 7 -38.71 -17.67 67.36
N ARG A 8 -38.67 -18.13 66.10
CA ARG A 8 -37.81 -19.23 65.61
C ARG A 8 -36.55 -18.62 65.00
N PHE A 9 -35.37 -19.02 65.49
CA PHE A 9 -34.09 -18.68 64.88
C PHE A 9 -33.85 -19.57 63.64
N GLY A 10 -33.77 -18.94 62.47
CA GLY A 10 -33.34 -19.57 61.22
C GLY A 10 -31.84 -19.33 61.00
N VAL A 11 -31.09 -20.39 60.76
CA VAL A 11 -29.67 -20.35 60.39
C VAL A 11 -29.56 -19.94 58.92
N LEU A 12 -28.98 -18.77 58.67
CA LEU A 12 -28.75 -18.23 57.32
C LEU A 12 -27.34 -18.64 56.86
N SER A 13 -27.25 -19.57 55.91
CA SER A 13 -25.99 -19.99 55.29
C SER A 13 -25.57 -18.98 54.22
N LEU A 14 -24.46 -18.28 54.46
CA LEU A 14 -23.89 -17.27 53.56
C LEU A 14 -23.04 -17.95 52.47
N CYS A 15 -23.60 -18.17 51.29
CA CYS A 15 -22.83 -18.55 50.09
C CYS A 15 -22.08 -17.34 49.54
N LEU A 16 -20.76 -17.28 49.79
CA LEU A 16 -19.86 -16.34 49.13
C LEU A 16 -19.69 -16.73 47.66
N LEU A 17 -20.34 -16.00 46.75
CA LEU A 17 -20.11 -16.08 45.30
C LEU A 17 -18.82 -15.34 44.96
N VAL A 18 -17.73 -16.07 44.77
CA VAL A 18 -16.49 -15.53 44.20
C VAL A 18 -16.70 -15.37 42.70
N LEU A 19 -16.98 -14.15 42.23
CA LEU A 19 -16.91 -13.82 40.80
C LEU A 19 -15.45 -13.91 40.37
N ASN A 20 -15.07 -15.03 39.75
CA ASN A 20 -13.85 -15.12 38.96
C ASN A 20 -14.02 -14.21 37.73
N ALA A 21 -13.39 -13.04 37.75
CA ALA A 21 -13.17 -12.26 36.54
C ALA A 21 -12.19 -13.05 35.66
N ALA A 22 -12.72 -13.74 34.65
CA ALA A 22 -11.88 -14.36 33.63
C ALA A 22 -11.03 -13.25 32.97
N PRO A 23 -9.71 -13.43 32.84
CA PRO A 23 -8.89 -12.52 32.07
C PRO A 23 -9.43 -12.48 30.64
N SER A 24 -9.47 -11.29 30.02
CA SER A 24 -9.88 -11.08 28.64
C SER A 24 -8.89 -11.73 27.66
N PHE A 25 -8.94 -13.05 27.53
CA PHE A 25 -8.10 -13.83 26.61
C PHE A 25 -8.49 -13.66 25.13
N GLY A 26 -9.55 -12.91 24.82
CA GLY A 26 -10.11 -12.77 23.47
C GLY A 26 -9.48 -11.69 22.58
N GLN A 27 -8.61 -10.81 23.10
CA GLN A 27 -8.06 -9.67 22.32
C GLN A 27 -6.63 -9.88 21.82
N ASP A 28 -5.84 -10.74 22.46
CA ASP A 28 -4.41 -10.89 22.15
C ASP A 28 -4.13 -11.56 20.80
N TRP A 29 -5.04 -12.39 20.30
CA TRP A 29 -4.83 -13.09 19.04
C TRP A 29 -4.86 -12.11 17.86
N ALA A 30 -5.87 -11.23 17.81
CA ALA A 30 -6.04 -10.27 16.73
C ALA A 30 -4.91 -9.23 16.72
N MET A 31 -4.42 -8.84 17.89
CA MET A 31 -3.31 -7.88 18.00
C MET A 31 -2.03 -8.35 17.29
N LYS A 32 -1.78 -9.66 17.26
CA LYS A 32 -0.61 -10.25 16.58
C LYS A 32 -0.63 -10.10 15.06
N MET A 33 -1.78 -9.77 14.47
CA MET A 33 -1.91 -9.54 13.04
C MET A 33 -1.35 -8.17 12.61
N PHE A 34 -1.17 -7.23 13.54
CA PHE A 34 -0.74 -5.87 13.25
C PHE A 34 0.77 -5.69 13.39
N ASP A 35 1.37 -4.87 12.53
CA ASP A 35 2.80 -4.56 12.59
C ASP A 35 3.17 -3.57 13.70
N LYS A 36 2.19 -2.80 14.19
CA LYS A 36 2.33 -1.84 15.28
C LYS A 36 1.10 -1.80 16.18
N ASP A 37 1.35 -1.42 17.42
CA ASP A 37 0.33 -1.24 18.46
C ASP A 37 -0.13 0.21 18.65
N LYS A 38 0.58 1.17 18.05
CA LYS A 38 0.26 2.60 18.09
C LYS A 38 0.65 3.29 16.79
N ILE A 39 -0.07 4.36 16.47
CA ILE A 39 0.21 5.24 15.34
C ILE A 39 0.58 6.60 15.90
N ASP A 40 1.83 7.00 15.73
CA ASP A 40 2.27 8.35 16.04
C ASP A 40 2.53 9.09 14.73
N PHE A 41 1.68 10.07 14.43
CA PHE A 41 1.92 10.98 13.31
C PHE A 41 2.96 12.06 13.64
N GLY A 42 3.32 12.18 14.92
CA GLY A 42 4.20 13.23 15.40
C GLY A 42 3.60 14.61 15.15
N VAL A 43 4.46 15.51 14.67
CA VAL A 43 4.13 16.91 14.40
C VAL A 43 3.70 17.03 12.94
N ILE A 44 2.52 17.55 12.69
CA ILE A 44 1.93 17.63 11.36
C ILE A 44 1.73 19.10 10.99
N ALA A 45 2.09 19.49 9.77
CA ALA A 45 1.76 20.82 9.24
C ALA A 45 0.26 20.92 8.94
N ARG A 46 -0.37 22.07 9.20
CA ARG A 46 -1.78 22.29 8.87
C ARG A 46 -1.98 22.15 7.35
N GLY A 47 -3.06 21.48 6.96
CA GLY A 47 -3.39 21.25 5.55
C GLY A 47 -2.53 20.19 4.85
N SER A 48 -1.61 19.54 5.56
CA SER A 48 -0.88 18.39 5.02
C SER A 48 -1.73 17.13 4.95
N ASP A 49 -1.45 16.29 3.97
CA ASP A 49 -2.07 14.97 3.88
C ASP A 49 -1.38 14.02 4.87
N ALA A 50 -1.84 14.06 6.12
CA ALA A 50 -1.33 13.20 7.18
C ALA A 50 -2.12 11.89 7.21
N GLU A 51 -1.54 10.88 6.58
CA GLU A 51 -2.13 9.56 6.45
C GLU A 51 -1.14 8.44 6.79
N TYR A 52 -1.61 7.41 7.49
CA TYR A 52 -0.82 6.25 7.90
C TYR A 52 -1.51 4.96 7.45
N ARG A 53 -0.74 4.00 6.93
CA ARG A 53 -1.24 2.66 6.60
C ARG A 53 -0.70 1.67 7.63
N LEU A 54 -1.55 1.29 8.57
CA LEU A 54 -1.22 0.25 9.55
C LEU A 54 -1.34 -1.11 8.87
N LYS A 55 -0.24 -1.86 8.78
CA LYS A 55 -0.26 -3.15 8.08
C LYS A 55 -0.95 -4.19 8.97
N ILE A 56 -1.76 -5.03 8.33
CA ILE A 56 -2.41 -6.16 8.96
C ILE A 56 -2.18 -7.40 8.09
N LYS A 57 -1.79 -8.51 8.71
CA LYS A 57 -1.60 -9.80 8.04
C LYS A 57 -2.40 -10.87 8.74
N ASN A 58 -3.20 -11.61 7.99
CA ASN A 58 -3.81 -12.82 8.53
C ASN A 58 -2.73 -13.90 8.66
N ILE A 59 -2.26 -14.12 9.88
CA ILE A 59 -1.27 -15.17 10.22
C ILE A 59 -1.92 -16.52 10.52
N TYR A 60 -3.24 -16.61 10.44
CA TYR A 60 -4.05 -17.78 10.76
C TYR A 60 -4.55 -18.48 9.50
N LYS A 61 -5.01 -19.72 9.66
CA LYS A 61 -5.51 -20.56 8.56
C LYS A 61 -6.93 -20.20 8.13
N ASP A 62 -7.72 -19.67 9.06
CA ASP A 62 -9.11 -19.29 8.80
C ASP A 62 -9.17 -17.85 8.26
N PRO A 63 -10.11 -17.53 7.36
CA PRO A 63 -10.33 -16.16 6.91
C PRO A 63 -10.71 -15.25 8.08
N VAL A 64 -10.14 -14.05 8.11
CA VAL A 64 -10.44 -13.02 9.11
C VAL A 64 -11.34 -11.96 8.49
N HIS A 65 -12.49 -11.71 9.11
CA HIS A 65 -13.42 -10.68 8.66
C HIS A 65 -13.39 -9.47 9.59
N ILE A 66 -13.09 -8.31 9.01
CA ILE A 66 -13.11 -6.99 9.64
C ILE A 66 -14.50 -6.40 9.44
N ALA A 67 -15.34 -6.56 10.47
CA ALA A 67 -16.73 -6.10 10.44
C ALA A 67 -16.86 -4.57 10.47
N ASN A 68 -15.97 -3.89 11.20
CA ASN A 68 -16.04 -2.44 11.35
C ASN A 68 -14.67 -1.83 11.69
N VAL A 69 -14.43 -0.63 11.19
CA VAL A 69 -13.30 0.22 11.57
C VAL A 69 -13.84 1.61 11.89
N ARG A 70 -13.57 2.10 13.10
CA ARG A 70 -14.03 3.42 13.56
C ARG A 70 -12.96 4.16 14.34
N THR A 71 -13.12 5.47 14.47
CA THR A 71 -12.24 6.32 15.28
C THR A 71 -13.01 6.91 16.47
N THR A 72 -12.29 7.25 17.54
CA THR A 72 -12.92 7.83 18.76
C THR A 72 -13.10 9.34 18.70
N CYS A 73 -12.40 10.04 17.79
CA CYS A 73 -12.58 11.47 17.54
C CYS A 73 -13.02 11.67 16.09
N GLY A 74 -13.76 12.75 15.81
CA GLY A 74 -14.01 13.20 14.43
C GLY A 74 -12.79 13.83 13.72
N CYS A 75 -11.62 13.79 14.37
CA CYS A 75 -10.37 14.34 13.87
C CYS A 75 -9.56 13.38 12.99
N SER A 76 -9.96 12.11 12.96
CA SER A 76 -9.41 11.10 12.07
C SER A 76 -10.51 10.23 11.47
N ALA A 77 -10.26 9.73 10.25
CA ALA A 77 -11.02 8.67 9.61
C ALA A 77 -10.14 7.43 9.48
N ALA A 78 -10.75 6.25 9.50
CA ALA A 78 -10.04 4.99 9.35
C ALA A 78 -10.85 4.01 8.50
N GLU A 79 -10.21 3.40 7.51
CA GLU A 79 -10.86 2.49 6.56
C GLU A 79 -9.94 1.30 6.27
N PRO A 80 -10.46 0.05 6.21
CA PRO A 80 -9.68 -1.10 5.84
C PRO A 80 -9.52 -1.19 4.31
N SER A 81 -8.39 -1.69 3.85
CA SER A 81 -8.16 -1.95 2.43
C SER A 81 -9.04 -3.08 1.88
N LYS A 82 -9.40 -4.03 2.77
CA LYS A 82 -10.23 -5.20 2.50
C LYS A 82 -11.02 -5.54 3.76
N SER A 83 -12.27 -5.97 3.60
CA SER A 83 -13.09 -6.46 4.72
C SER A 83 -12.76 -7.90 5.10
N ILE A 84 -12.26 -8.72 4.18
CA ILE A 84 -11.86 -10.11 4.43
C ILE A 84 -10.38 -10.26 4.09
N LEU A 85 -9.65 -10.95 4.96
CA LEU A 85 -8.26 -11.36 4.75
C LEU A 85 -8.18 -12.88 4.77
N GLU A 86 -7.87 -13.48 3.63
CA GLU A 86 -7.60 -14.91 3.50
C GLU A 86 -6.33 -15.32 4.26
N SER A 87 -6.13 -16.62 4.49
CA SER A 87 -4.95 -17.12 5.19
C SER A 87 -3.64 -16.64 4.53
N GLY A 88 -2.79 -15.97 5.30
CA GLY A 88 -1.52 -15.41 4.83
C GLY A 88 -1.64 -14.07 4.07
N GLU A 89 -2.87 -13.61 3.81
CA GLU A 89 -3.12 -12.38 3.06
C GLU A 89 -2.76 -11.13 3.89
N GLU A 90 -2.21 -10.14 3.21
CA GLU A 90 -1.86 -8.83 3.77
C GLU A 90 -2.83 -7.76 3.29
N GLY A 91 -3.15 -6.85 4.20
CA GLY A 91 -3.93 -5.64 3.96
C GLY A 91 -3.41 -4.49 4.81
N TYR A 92 -4.18 -3.42 4.88
CA TYR A 92 -3.89 -2.29 5.75
C TYR A 92 -5.15 -1.59 6.25
N ILE A 93 -5.03 -0.92 7.38
CA ILE A 93 -6.00 0.08 7.84
C ILE A 93 -5.43 1.46 7.51
N GLN A 94 -6.06 2.18 6.59
CA GLN A 94 -5.68 3.55 6.24
C GLN A 94 -6.31 4.51 7.24
N VAL A 95 -5.47 5.22 7.99
CA VAL A 95 -5.86 6.22 8.96
C VAL A 95 -5.50 7.59 8.42
N LYS A 96 -6.47 8.49 8.30
CA LYS A 96 -6.28 9.87 7.81
C LYS A 96 -6.63 10.87 8.89
N MET A 97 -5.74 11.82 9.16
CA MET A 97 -6.04 12.97 10.03
C MET A 97 -6.64 14.12 9.21
N ASP A 98 -7.68 14.77 9.73
CA ASP A 98 -8.24 15.99 9.14
C ASP A 98 -7.46 17.21 9.65
N THR A 99 -6.34 17.48 8.99
CA THR A 99 -5.40 18.56 9.37
C THR A 99 -5.90 19.95 8.97
N ALA A 100 -6.98 20.05 8.19
CA ALA A 100 -7.55 21.32 7.77
C ALA A 100 -8.50 21.87 8.85
N ARG A 101 -9.36 21.00 9.39
CA ARG A 101 -10.38 21.35 10.40
C ARG A 101 -9.85 21.30 11.82
N PHE A 102 -8.85 20.46 12.10
CA PHE A 102 -8.30 20.28 13.44
C PHE A 102 -6.89 20.85 13.60
N GLN A 103 -6.54 21.19 14.84
CA GLN A 103 -5.30 21.87 15.21
C GLN A 103 -4.82 21.39 16.58
N ARG A 104 -3.53 21.62 16.90
CA ARG A 104 -2.85 21.25 18.14
C ARG A 104 -2.88 19.74 18.39
N ARG A 105 -2.67 19.33 19.65
CA ARG A 105 -2.66 17.93 20.06
C ARG A 105 -4.02 17.27 19.79
N LYS A 106 -4.00 16.14 19.12
CA LYS A 106 -5.14 15.27 18.84
C LYS A 106 -4.75 13.83 19.11
N ASP A 107 -5.31 13.33 20.21
CA ASP A 107 -5.19 11.95 20.61
C ASP A 107 -6.52 11.25 20.31
N SER A 108 -6.46 10.10 19.66
CA SER A 108 -7.61 9.29 19.27
C SER A 108 -7.25 7.82 19.34
N ASN A 109 -8.18 6.95 18.96
CA ASN A 109 -7.93 5.54 18.78
C ASN A 109 -8.63 5.08 17.51
N VAL A 110 -7.99 4.21 16.75
CA VAL A 110 -8.68 3.36 15.79
C VAL A 110 -9.19 2.15 16.56
N ILE A 111 -10.46 1.83 16.38
CA ILE A 111 -11.08 0.64 16.92
C ILE A 111 -11.48 -0.24 15.73
N ILE A 112 -10.88 -1.42 15.67
CA ILE A 112 -11.12 -2.43 14.64
C ILE A 112 -11.92 -3.56 15.28
N THR A 113 -13.10 -3.82 14.75
CA THR A 113 -13.96 -4.93 15.18
C THR A 113 -13.83 -6.07 14.18
N ILE A 114 -13.47 -7.24 14.69
CA ILE A 114 -13.37 -8.50 13.96
C ILE A 114 -14.46 -9.42 14.52
N ASP A 115 -15.25 -10.05 13.66
CA ASP A 115 -16.33 -10.96 14.04
C ASP A 115 -16.09 -12.41 13.62
N ALA A 116 -15.10 -12.68 12.75
CA ALA A 116 -14.66 -14.02 12.36
C ALA A 116 -13.12 -14.10 12.22
N PRO A 117 -12.48 -15.24 12.56
CA PRO A 117 -13.07 -16.50 13.03
C PRO A 117 -13.51 -16.48 14.51
N GLN A 118 -13.06 -15.48 15.27
CA GLN A 118 -13.47 -15.24 16.64
C GLN A 118 -13.70 -13.74 16.81
N TYR A 119 -14.64 -13.35 17.67
CA TYR A 119 -14.83 -11.93 17.97
C TYR A 119 -13.61 -11.32 18.66
N ALA A 120 -13.15 -10.18 18.16
CA ALA A 120 -12.14 -9.35 18.81
C ALA A 120 -12.39 -7.87 18.53
N GLU A 121 -12.04 -7.02 19.50
CA GLU A 121 -11.96 -5.58 19.30
C GLU A 121 -10.53 -5.12 19.57
N VAL A 122 -9.85 -4.64 18.54
CA VAL A 122 -8.48 -4.14 18.62
C VAL A 122 -8.50 -2.62 18.68
N ARG A 123 -7.78 -2.06 19.66
CA ARG A 123 -7.67 -0.61 19.87
C ARG A 123 -6.24 -0.17 19.63
N ILE A 124 -6.04 0.66 18.60
CA ILE A 124 -4.74 1.22 18.24
C ILE A 124 -4.74 2.71 18.58
N PRO A 125 -3.98 3.18 19.58
CA PRO A 125 -3.88 4.60 19.91
C PRO A 125 -3.27 5.40 18.75
N ILE A 126 -3.83 6.59 18.53
CA ILE A 126 -3.33 7.59 17.59
C ILE A 126 -2.87 8.81 18.38
N THR A 127 -1.65 9.29 18.14
CA THR A 127 -1.17 10.58 18.63
C THR A 127 -0.76 11.48 17.47
N SER A 128 -1.07 12.77 17.61
CA SER A 128 -0.65 13.78 16.63
C SER A 128 -0.64 15.18 17.24
N TYR A 129 0.20 16.07 16.69
CA TYR A 129 0.19 17.49 16.98
C TYR A 129 0.14 18.30 15.69
N ILE A 130 -0.99 18.94 15.40
CA ILE A 130 -1.16 19.72 14.17
C ILE A 130 -0.73 21.17 14.42
N ARG A 131 0.39 21.57 13.82
CA ARG A 131 0.93 22.93 13.85
C ARG A 131 0.12 23.86 12.96
N THR A 132 -0.20 25.05 13.45
CA THR A 132 -0.90 26.10 12.68
C THR A 132 0.04 27.11 12.04
N ASP A 133 1.29 27.11 12.47
CA ASP A 133 2.37 28.01 12.06
C ASP A 133 3.23 27.45 10.93
N VAL A 134 3.04 26.19 10.54
CA VAL A 134 3.66 25.57 9.35
C VAL A 134 2.55 25.04 8.45
N VAL A 135 2.61 25.38 7.16
CA VAL A 135 1.63 24.98 6.14
C VAL A 135 2.37 24.50 4.90
N PHE A 136 1.91 23.39 4.32
CA PHE A 136 2.33 22.93 2.99
C PHE A 136 1.28 23.28 1.94
N THR A 137 1.74 23.63 0.74
CA THR A 137 0.86 23.86 -0.41
C THR A 137 1.53 23.34 -1.69
N PRO A 138 1.02 22.26 -2.31
CA PRO A 138 -0.06 21.37 -1.83
C PRO A 138 0.31 20.60 -0.55
N GLY A 139 -0.66 19.91 0.06
CA GLY A 139 -0.49 19.20 1.34
C GLY A 139 0.45 17.97 1.31
N ALA A 140 0.82 17.52 0.11
CA ALA A 140 1.74 16.42 -0.16
C ALA A 140 2.51 16.67 -1.46
N ALA A 141 3.67 16.04 -1.58
CA ALA A 141 4.39 15.94 -2.85
C ALA A 141 3.87 14.74 -3.64
N ASN A 142 2.92 14.99 -4.55
CA ASN A 142 2.34 13.94 -5.39
C ASN A 142 2.90 14.04 -6.82
N PHE A 143 3.63 13.02 -7.24
CA PHE A 143 4.16 12.88 -8.59
C PHE A 143 3.15 12.29 -9.59
N GLY A 144 2.05 11.71 -9.10
CA GLY A 144 1.05 11.02 -9.92
C GLY A 144 1.58 9.70 -10.50
N SER A 145 1.11 9.38 -11.71
CA SER A 145 1.60 8.23 -12.48
C SER A 145 2.87 8.63 -13.25
N VAL A 146 3.98 7.98 -12.93
CA VAL A 146 5.29 8.23 -13.54
C VAL A 146 5.66 7.02 -14.37
N GLU A 147 6.14 7.26 -15.59
CA GLU A 147 6.62 6.19 -16.46
C GLU A 147 7.99 5.69 -15.99
N VAL A 148 8.16 4.36 -15.96
CA VAL A 148 9.47 3.73 -15.68
C VAL A 148 10.55 4.36 -16.58
N GLY A 149 11.71 4.69 -16.01
CA GLY A 149 12.84 5.22 -16.78
C GLY A 149 12.82 6.73 -17.05
N LYS A 150 11.73 7.46 -16.72
CA LYS A 150 11.65 8.91 -16.97
C LYS A 150 11.95 9.79 -15.76
N GLY A 151 11.62 9.32 -14.57
CA GLY A 151 11.67 10.16 -13.36
C GLY A 151 10.63 11.27 -13.40
N ALA A 152 10.61 12.10 -12.36
CA ALA A 152 9.68 13.24 -12.28
C ALA A 152 10.17 14.27 -11.27
N GLU A 153 9.67 15.50 -11.38
CA GLU A 153 9.92 16.56 -10.42
C GLU A 153 8.60 17.17 -9.94
N THR A 154 8.56 17.59 -8.68
CA THR A 154 7.44 18.34 -8.12
C THR A 154 7.93 19.32 -7.07
N THR A 155 7.14 20.34 -6.77
CA THR A 155 7.49 21.35 -5.76
C THR A 155 6.33 21.52 -4.79
N VAL A 156 6.68 21.56 -3.50
CA VAL A 156 5.76 21.88 -2.42
C VAL A 156 6.22 23.17 -1.75
N ALA A 157 5.36 24.18 -1.71
CA ALA A 157 5.63 25.38 -0.93
C ALA A 157 5.42 25.09 0.56
N LEU A 158 6.38 25.51 1.38
CA LEU A 158 6.27 25.53 2.83
C LEU A 158 6.22 26.99 3.27
N ALA A 159 5.20 27.35 4.04
CA ALA A 159 5.09 28.64 4.70
C ALA A 159 5.17 28.46 6.21
N TYR A 160 6.07 29.19 6.85
CA TYR A 160 6.17 29.30 8.29
C TYR A 160 5.82 30.72 8.75
N ALA A 161 5.06 30.85 9.85
CA ALA A 161 4.71 32.11 10.47
C ALA A 161 5.01 32.09 11.98
N GLY A 162 5.96 32.90 12.43
CA GLY A 162 6.39 32.92 13.82
C GLY A 162 7.74 33.60 14.00
N ARG A 163 8.73 32.84 14.48
CA ARG A 163 10.07 33.36 14.77
C ARG A 163 10.86 33.66 13.49
N GLU A 164 11.56 34.79 13.48
CA GLU A 164 12.37 35.18 12.32
C GLU A 164 13.61 34.32 12.11
N ASP A 165 14.04 33.57 13.12
CA ASP A 165 15.19 32.67 13.07
C ASP A 165 14.83 31.24 12.65
N TRP A 166 13.56 30.92 12.44
CA TRP A 166 13.14 29.57 12.08
C TRP A 166 13.73 29.15 10.73
N ALA A 167 14.29 27.95 10.68
CA ALA A 167 14.96 27.45 9.48
C ALA A 167 14.83 25.93 9.34
N LEU A 168 14.82 25.49 8.09
CA LEU A 168 15.07 24.10 7.75
C LEU A 168 16.57 23.82 7.85
N THR A 169 16.94 22.80 8.61
CA THR A 169 18.34 22.42 8.88
C THR A 169 18.78 21.18 8.10
N GLY A 170 17.83 20.46 7.49
CA GLY A 170 18.11 19.28 6.69
C GLY A 170 16.84 18.63 6.15
N ILE A 171 17.03 17.69 5.22
CA ILE A 171 15.95 16.88 4.66
C ILE A 171 16.43 15.43 4.60
N GLU A 172 15.62 14.51 5.08
CA GLU A 172 15.91 13.07 5.06
C GLU A 172 14.81 12.31 4.33
N SER A 173 15.22 11.51 3.34
CA SER A 173 14.38 10.55 2.64
C SER A 173 14.72 9.13 3.09
N ARG A 174 13.72 8.25 3.19
CA ARG A 174 13.95 6.82 3.43
C ARG A 174 14.00 6.03 2.14
N ASN A 175 13.50 6.58 1.04
CA ASN A 175 13.61 6.01 -0.28
C ASN A 175 14.88 6.53 -0.98
N PRO A 176 15.80 5.65 -1.40
CA PRO A 176 17.01 6.06 -2.11
C PRO A 176 16.74 6.71 -3.47
N HIS A 177 15.53 6.54 -4.02
CA HIS A 177 15.12 7.11 -5.31
C HIS A 177 14.39 8.45 -5.21
N VAL A 178 14.16 8.96 -4.01
CA VAL A 178 13.53 10.26 -3.79
C VAL A 178 14.55 11.19 -3.15
N THR A 179 14.81 12.31 -3.82
CA THR A 179 15.67 13.38 -3.31
C THR A 179 14.90 14.67 -3.20
N ALA A 180 15.35 15.56 -2.32
CA ALA A 180 14.70 16.85 -2.14
C ALA A 180 15.69 17.93 -1.70
N LYS A 181 15.41 19.17 -2.09
CA LYS A 181 16.15 20.37 -1.69
C LYS A 181 15.16 21.45 -1.26
N ALA A 182 15.49 22.19 -0.22
CA ALA A 182 14.74 23.37 0.20
C ALA A 182 15.44 24.64 -0.29
N VAL A 183 14.68 25.51 -0.94
CA VAL A 183 15.14 26.84 -1.36
C VAL A 183 14.31 27.87 -0.61
N GLU A 184 14.96 28.69 0.22
CA GLU A 184 14.29 29.82 0.87
C GLU A 184 13.89 30.85 -0.18
N THR A 185 12.62 31.25 -0.17
CA THR A 185 12.05 32.18 -1.16
C THR A 185 11.79 33.55 -0.57
N ASN A 186 11.51 33.63 0.73
CA ASN A 186 11.25 34.88 1.42
C ASN A 186 11.47 34.72 2.93
N ARG A 187 12.08 35.73 3.57
CA ARG A 187 12.16 35.89 5.02
C ARG A 187 11.93 37.33 5.40
N GLY A 188 11.02 37.55 6.34
CA GLY A 188 10.72 38.86 6.91
C GLY A 188 9.29 38.99 7.38
N GLY A 189 9.04 39.94 8.29
CA GLY A 189 7.70 40.20 8.84
C GLY A 189 7.13 38.99 9.59
N GLY A 190 7.97 38.25 10.31
CA GLY A 190 7.58 37.02 11.01
C GLY A 190 7.19 35.85 10.09
N ARG A 191 7.57 35.88 8.81
CA ARG A 191 7.33 34.80 7.85
C ARG A 191 8.62 34.27 7.25
N VAL A 192 8.66 32.97 7.05
CA VAL A 192 9.75 32.26 6.36
C VAL A 192 9.12 31.28 5.37
N ASN A 193 9.46 31.41 4.10
CA ASN A 193 8.89 30.58 3.04
C ASN A 193 9.99 29.78 2.33
N TYR A 194 9.71 28.53 2.02
CA TYR A 194 10.57 27.65 1.24
C TYR A 194 9.81 27.04 0.07
N ASN A 195 10.51 26.80 -1.03
CA ASN A 195 10.11 25.81 -2.02
C ASN A 195 10.88 24.52 -1.74
N ILE A 196 10.16 23.44 -1.42
CA ILE A 196 10.71 22.10 -1.32
C ILE A 196 10.62 21.47 -2.71
N MET A 197 11.75 21.37 -3.40
CA MET A 197 11.85 20.78 -4.72
C MET A 197 12.20 19.30 -4.57
N LEU A 198 11.31 18.41 -5.02
CA LEU A 198 11.49 16.97 -4.94
C LEU A 198 11.73 16.39 -6.33
N THR A 199 12.63 15.42 -6.41
CA THR A 199 12.96 14.69 -7.63
C THR A 199 12.84 13.19 -7.38
N LEU A 200 12.12 12.52 -8.27
CA LEU A 200 12.04 11.08 -8.36
C LEU A 200 13.02 10.58 -9.43
N ASP A 201 13.93 9.69 -9.05
CA ASP A 201 14.98 9.18 -9.93
C ASP A 201 14.40 8.38 -11.11
N PRO A 202 14.87 8.58 -12.36
CA PRO A 202 14.50 7.74 -13.49
C PRO A 202 14.69 6.22 -13.28
N LYS A 203 15.66 5.82 -12.46
CA LYS A 203 15.95 4.43 -12.11
C LYS A 203 15.03 3.85 -11.05
N THR A 204 13.97 4.58 -10.66
CA THR A 204 13.03 4.07 -9.67
C THR A 204 12.34 2.81 -10.18
N PRO A 205 12.33 1.71 -9.42
CA PRO A 205 11.64 0.47 -9.81
C PRO A 205 10.13 0.68 -10.00
N LYS A 206 9.52 -0.18 -10.82
CA LYS A 206 8.06 -0.22 -10.98
C LYS A 206 7.37 -0.45 -9.62
N GLY A 207 6.26 0.26 -9.39
CA GLY A 207 5.45 0.08 -8.19
C GLY A 207 4.97 1.39 -7.55
N PRO A 208 4.15 1.28 -6.50
CA PRO A 208 3.72 2.44 -5.72
C PRO A 208 4.88 2.95 -4.84
N ILE A 209 5.00 4.26 -4.75
CA ILE A 209 5.87 4.95 -3.80
C ILE A 209 4.97 5.70 -2.83
N ARG A 210 5.24 5.49 -1.55
CA ARG A 210 4.61 6.25 -0.48
C ARG A 210 5.53 6.30 0.72
N GLU A 211 5.97 7.50 1.09
CA GLU A 211 6.83 7.71 2.26
C GLU A 211 6.58 9.06 2.93
N GLN A 212 7.20 9.25 4.10
CA GLN A 212 7.28 10.54 4.76
C GLN A 212 8.71 11.07 4.63
N LEU A 213 8.87 12.15 3.86
CA LEU A 213 10.11 12.92 3.80
C LEU A 213 10.21 13.76 5.08
N ILE A 214 11.31 13.63 5.81
CA ILE A 214 11.50 14.29 7.10
C ILE A 214 12.24 15.62 6.89
N LEU A 215 11.54 16.74 7.07
CA LEU A 215 12.17 18.07 7.09
C LEU A 215 12.66 18.35 8.51
N LYS A 216 13.96 18.52 8.70
CA LYS A 216 14.54 18.92 9.99
C LYS A 216 14.48 20.42 10.15
N THR A 217 14.22 20.87 11.38
CA THR A 217 14.12 22.29 11.72
C THR A 217 15.04 22.63 12.90
N ASN A 218 15.31 23.91 13.11
CA ASN A 218 15.97 24.41 14.33
C ASN A 218 14.99 24.67 15.49
N ASP A 219 13.75 24.17 15.42
CA ASP A 219 12.76 24.37 16.46
C ASP A 219 12.95 23.41 17.64
N VAL A 220 13.14 23.96 18.85
CA VAL A 220 13.44 23.20 20.07
C VAL A 220 12.36 22.16 20.39
N ASN A 221 11.09 22.50 20.18
CA ASN A 221 9.98 21.61 20.50
C ASN A 221 9.61 20.67 19.35
N PHE A 222 9.95 21.05 18.11
CA PHE A 222 9.45 20.43 16.89
C PHE A 222 10.54 20.32 15.84
N THR A 223 11.56 19.52 16.15
CA THR A 223 12.78 19.37 15.35
C THR A 223 12.55 18.74 13.97
N THR A 224 11.36 18.18 13.73
CA THR A 224 11.00 17.56 12.44
C THR A 224 9.57 17.91 12.02
N VAL A 225 9.37 18.01 10.71
CA VAL A 225 8.07 18.15 10.05
C VAL A 225 8.01 17.16 8.87
N PRO A 226 7.14 16.15 8.90
CA PRO A 226 7.00 15.17 7.82
C PRO A 226 6.19 15.75 6.66
N LEU A 227 6.65 15.50 5.43
CA LEU A 227 5.93 15.76 4.19
C LEU A 227 5.62 14.42 3.52
N LEU A 228 4.34 14.14 3.24
CA LEU A 228 3.95 12.94 2.50
C LEU A 228 4.44 13.04 1.05
N VAL A 229 5.08 11.99 0.56
CA VAL A 229 5.51 11.84 -0.84
C VAL A 229 4.81 10.63 -1.44
N GLU A 230 4.19 10.81 -2.60
CA GLU A 230 3.48 9.74 -3.31
C GLU A 230 3.80 9.74 -4.81
N ALA A 231 3.94 8.54 -5.36
CA ALA A 231 4.03 8.31 -6.79
C ALA A 231 3.52 6.91 -7.13
N ARG A 232 3.21 6.67 -8.40
CA ARG A 232 3.01 5.32 -8.93
C ARG A 232 3.83 5.15 -10.19
N VAL A 233 4.92 4.38 -10.08
CA VAL A 233 5.80 4.09 -11.20
C VAL A 233 5.19 2.94 -12.00
N GLU A 234 4.74 3.23 -13.21
CA GLU A 234 4.03 2.31 -14.09
C GLU A 234 4.78 2.17 -15.42
N SER A 235 4.67 1.01 -16.06
CA SER A 235 5.06 0.89 -17.47
C SER A 235 4.05 1.65 -18.34
N ASP A 236 4.54 2.34 -19.36
CA ASP A 236 3.75 2.91 -20.46
C ASP A 236 2.98 1.86 -21.26
N ILE A 237 3.50 0.62 -21.30
CA ILE A 237 2.88 -0.54 -21.92
C ILE A 237 2.85 -1.69 -20.92
N THR A 238 1.67 -2.28 -20.77
CA THR A 238 1.40 -3.41 -19.88
C THR A 238 1.12 -4.66 -20.70
N ILE A 239 1.53 -5.82 -20.19
CA ILE A 239 1.26 -7.13 -20.79
C ILE A 239 0.46 -7.99 -19.82
N THR A 240 -0.54 -8.70 -20.32
CA THR A 240 -1.43 -9.52 -19.49
C THR A 240 -1.84 -10.79 -20.24
N PRO A 241 -1.61 -11.98 -19.66
CA PRO A 241 -0.90 -12.21 -18.39
C PRO A 241 0.63 -12.02 -18.55
N GLU A 242 1.33 -11.63 -17.47
CA GLU A 242 2.81 -11.64 -17.43
C GLU A 242 3.37 -13.08 -17.47
N VAL A 243 2.57 -14.05 -17.00
CA VAL A 243 2.86 -15.49 -17.05
C VAL A 243 1.69 -16.22 -17.72
N VAL A 244 1.91 -16.71 -18.92
CA VAL A 244 0.96 -17.52 -19.68
C VAL A 244 1.00 -18.95 -19.17
N SER A 245 -0.12 -19.41 -18.60
CA SER A 245 -0.27 -20.82 -18.23
C SER A 245 -0.77 -21.63 -19.42
N LEU A 246 0.07 -22.51 -19.92
CA LEU A 246 -0.24 -23.46 -20.99
C LEU A 246 -0.75 -24.80 -20.45
N GLY A 247 -0.68 -25.06 -19.13
CA GLY A 247 -1.17 -26.31 -18.53
C GLY A 247 -0.55 -27.57 -19.16
N MET A 248 -1.32 -28.66 -19.22
CA MET A 248 -0.91 -29.88 -19.93
C MET A 248 -1.06 -29.70 -21.44
N MET A 249 -0.04 -30.12 -22.18
CA MET A 249 0.05 -30.04 -23.63
C MET A 249 0.40 -31.39 -24.24
N VAL A 250 -0.12 -31.65 -25.43
CA VAL A 250 0.13 -32.90 -26.17
C VAL A 250 1.12 -32.60 -27.31
N PRO A 251 2.17 -33.42 -27.50
CA PRO A 251 3.12 -33.22 -28.59
C PRO A 251 2.45 -33.08 -29.96
N GLY A 252 2.85 -32.06 -30.73
CA GLY A 252 2.32 -31.75 -32.05
C GLY A 252 0.89 -31.19 -32.09
N GLN A 253 0.18 -31.09 -30.97
CA GLN A 253 -1.14 -30.46 -30.90
C GLN A 253 -0.99 -28.97 -30.61
N GLU A 254 -1.46 -28.11 -31.52
CA GLU A 254 -1.39 -26.67 -31.33
C GLU A 254 -2.21 -26.23 -30.11
N LYS A 255 -1.63 -25.36 -29.29
CA LYS A 255 -2.32 -24.70 -28.17
C LYS A 255 -2.16 -23.20 -28.29
N THR A 256 -3.30 -22.49 -28.33
CA THR A 256 -3.32 -21.02 -28.46
C THR A 256 -3.79 -20.36 -27.17
N VAL A 257 -3.05 -19.35 -26.71
CA VAL A 257 -3.45 -18.46 -25.61
C VAL A 257 -3.30 -17.01 -26.05
N ASN A 258 -4.24 -16.16 -25.65
CA ASN A 258 -4.18 -14.74 -25.96
C ASN A 258 -3.38 -13.98 -24.91
N VAL A 259 -2.37 -13.26 -25.37
CA VAL A 259 -1.61 -12.29 -24.57
C VAL A 259 -2.03 -10.90 -25.00
N VAL A 260 -2.49 -10.08 -24.05
CA VAL A 260 -2.98 -8.73 -24.31
C VAL A 260 -1.91 -7.73 -23.91
N MET A 261 -1.52 -6.87 -24.84
CA MET A 261 -0.66 -5.71 -24.55
C MET A 261 -1.48 -4.43 -24.65
N ARG A 262 -1.36 -3.56 -23.66
CA ARG A 262 -2.09 -2.28 -23.59
C ARG A 262 -1.12 -1.15 -23.28
N GLY A 263 -1.11 -0.14 -24.15
CA GLY A 263 -0.32 1.08 -24.01
C GLY A 263 -1.19 2.28 -23.69
N LYS A 264 -0.62 3.30 -23.05
CA LYS A 264 -1.29 4.61 -22.84
C LYS A 264 -1.52 5.37 -24.16
N LYS A 265 -0.71 5.07 -25.18
CA LYS A 265 -0.81 5.60 -26.55
C LYS A 265 -0.74 4.43 -27.54
N PRO A 266 -1.20 4.60 -28.79
CA PRO A 266 -0.96 3.61 -29.83
C PRO A 266 0.53 3.32 -29.99
N PHE A 267 0.90 2.05 -30.08
CA PHE A 267 2.29 1.60 -30.22
C PHE A 267 2.39 0.48 -31.25
N GLU A 268 3.56 0.30 -31.85
CA GLU A 268 3.83 -0.72 -32.86
C GLU A 268 4.78 -1.78 -32.31
N ILE A 269 4.42 -3.06 -32.50
CA ILE A 269 5.25 -4.20 -32.13
C ILE A 269 6.08 -4.58 -33.35
N THR A 270 7.40 -4.44 -33.25
CA THR A 270 8.32 -4.67 -34.38
C THR A 270 8.86 -6.09 -34.41
N LYS A 271 9.01 -6.73 -33.24
CA LYS A 271 9.53 -8.08 -33.13
C LYS A 271 8.97 -8.80 -31.90
N ILE A 272 8.75 -10.10 -32.03
CA ILE A 272 8.51 -11.00 -30.91
C ILE A 272 9.41 -12.23 -31.10
N GLU A 273 10.21 -12.54 -30.10
CA GLU A 273 11.14 -13.68 -30.10
C GLU A 273 11.08 -14.45 -28.77
N CYS A 274 11.51 -15.71 -28.77
CA CYS A 274 11.66 -16.51 -27.56
C CYS A 274 13.13 -16.89 -27.34
N GLU A 275 13.51 -17.13 -26.08
CA GLU A 275 14.90 -17.40 -25.68
C GLU A 275 15.49 -18.64 -26.36
N SER A 276 14.72 -19.73 -26.50
CA SER A 276 15.17 -20.95 -27.17
C SER A 276 15.37 -20.81 -28.68
N ASN A 277 14.86 -19.72 -29.27
CA ASN A 277 14.81 -19.51 -30.72
C ASN A 277 14.14 -20.69 -31.47
N ASP A 278 13.28 -21.43 -30.76
CA ASP A 278 12.60 -22.62 -31.27
C ASP A 278 11.48 -22.21 -32.24
N GLU A 279 11.37 -22.89 -33.38
CA GLU A 279 10.28 -22.68 -34.35
C GLU A 279 8.92 -23.20 -33.83
N ALA A 280 8.91 -23.75 -32.61
CA ALA A 280 7.73 -24.27 -31.92
C ALA A 280 6.64 -23.23 -31.63
N PHE A 281 6.90 -21.93 -31.75
CA PHE A 281 5.88 -20.89 -31.54
C PHE A 281 5.48 -20.17 -32.82
N LYS A 282 4.19 -19.89 -32.95
CA LYS A 282 3.60 -19.05 -34.00
C LYS A 282 2.87 -17.90 -33.34
N ILE A 283 3.29 -16.68 -33.65
CA ILE A 283 2.55 -15.46 -33.28
C ILE A 283 2.23 -14.69 -34.54
N ARG A 284 0.95 -14.32 -34.67
CA ARG A 284 0.54 -13.40 -35.74
C ARG A 284 0.90 -11.97 -35.33
N MET A 285 1.90 -11.41 -36.01
CA MET A 285 2.28 -10.01 -35.80
C MET A 285 1.12 -9.06 -36.14
N PRO A 286 0.83 -8.07 -35.28
CA PRO A 286 -0.10 -7.01 -35.59
C PRO A 286 0.36 -6.20 -36.80
N LYS A 287 -0.58 -5.62 -37.56
CA LYS A 287 -0.28 -4.93 -38.82
C LYS A 287 -0.10 -3.40 -38.69
N ALA A 288 -0.45 -2.82 -37.54
CA ALA A 288 -0.49 -1.37 -37.37
C ALA A 288 -0.35 -1.00 -35.89
N ALA A 289 0.10 0.23 -35.64
CA ALA A 289 0.09 0.80 -34.31
C ALA A 289 -1.34 0.87 -33.72
N GLN A 290 -1.52 0.32 -32.53
CA GLN A 290 -2.81 0.29 -31.81
C GLN A 290 -2.58 0.48 -30.32
N PRO A 291 -3.54 1.03 -29.56
CA PRO A 291 -3.43 1.16 -28.11
C PRO A 291 -3.57 -0.20 -27.40
N ILE A 292 -4.20 -1.18 -28.05
CA ILE A 292 -4.37 -2.54 -27.55
C ILE A 292 -3.99 -3.51 -28.67
N HIS A 293 -3.11 -4.45 -28.35
CA HIS A 293 -2.78 -5.59 -29.20
C HIS A 293 -3.19 -6.88 -28.51
N VAL A 294 -3.91 -7.73 -29.22
CA VAL A 294 -4.19 -9.10 -28.79
C VAL A 294 -3.31 -10.03 -29.60
N LEU A 295 -2.36 -10.67 -28.93
CA LEU A 295 -1.37 -11.56 -29.52
C LEU A 295 -1.80 -13.01 -29.28
N PRO A 296 -2.34 -13.71 -30.30
CA PRO A 296 -2.59 -15.14 -30.18
C PRO A 296 -1.25 -15.87 -30.23
N LEU A 297 -0.77 -16.31 -29.07
CA LEU A 297 0.41 -17.15 -28.92
C LEU A 297 0.02 -18.60 -29.14
N THR A 298 0.40 -19.16 -30.28
CA THR A 298 0.22 -20.58 -30.57
C THR A 298 1.53 -21.31 -30.35
N ILE A 299 1.51 -22.34 -29.49
CA ILE A 299 2.64 -23.24 -29.26
C ILE A 299 2.33 -24.60 -29.88
N VAL A 300 3.29 -25.17 -30.58
CA VAL A 300 3.29 -26.56 -31.06
C VAL A 300 4.33 -27.31 -30.23
N PRO A 301 3.92 -28.04 -29.17
CA PRO A 301 4.86 -28.66 -28.26
C PRO A 301 5.73 -29.70 -28.96
N PRO A 302 7.05 -29.71 -28.72
CA PRO A 302 7.95 -30.71 -29.29
C PRO A 302 7.64 -32.13 -28.77
N ASP A 303 8.11 -33.15 -29.48
CA ASP A 303 7.97 -34.58 -29.09
C ASP A 303 8.85 -34.98 -27.88
N LYS A 304 9.26 -34.02 -27.04
CA LYS A 304 10.03 -34.23 -25.83
C LYS A 304 9.14 -33.99 -24.60
N PRO A 305 8.78 -35.06 -23.86
CA PRO A 305 8.03 -34.92 -22.62
C PRO A 305 8.80 -34.14 -21.56
N GLY A 306 8.08 -33.43 -20.69
CA GLY A 306 8.68 -32.69 -19.57
C GLY A 306 8.08 -31.30 -19.37
N GLU A 307 8.78 -30.48 -18.60
CA GLU A 307 8.41 -29.09 -18.40
C GLU A 307 8.74 -28.26 -19.64
N TYR A 308 7.82 -27.38 -20.00
CA TYR A 308 8.01 -26.37 -21.03
C TYR A 308 8.01 -25.00 -20.35
N SER A 309 9.09 -24.25 -20.52
CA SER A 309 9.24 -22.92 -19.96
C SER A 309 10.02 -22.06 -20.95
N GLU A 310 9.37 -21.02 -21.47
CA GLU A 310 9.98 -20.08 -22.41
C GLU A 310 9.76 -18.64 -21.94
N GLU A 311 10.78 -17.81 -22.14
CA GLU A 311 10.68 -16.36 -21.99
C GLU A 311 10.59 -15.71 -23.37
N PHE A 312 9.55 -14.89 -23.56
CA PHE A 312 9.31 -14.15 -24.79
C PHE A 312 9.72 -12.70 -24.60
N THR A 313 10.39 -12.16 -25.61
CA THR A 313 10.82 -10.76 -25.68
C THR A 313 10.05 -10.06 -26.80
N VAL A 314 9.37 -8.97 -26.45
CA VAL A 314 8.58 -8.14 -27.35
C VAL A 314 9.28 -6.79 -27.52
N THR A 315 9.72 -6.52 -28.75
CA THR A 315 10.33 -5.24 -29.13
C THR A 315 9.26 -4.29 -29.64
N ILE A 316 9.24 -3.08 -29.08
CA ILE A 316 8.31 -2.01 -29.44
C ILE A 316 9.09 -0.91 -30.16
N ASP A 317 8.53 -0.36 -31.22
CA ASP A 317 9.14 0.77 -31.93
C ASP A 317 9.34 1.97 -30.99
N GLY A 318 10.49 2.63 -31.09
CA GLY A 318 10.85 3.78 -30.25
C GLY A 318 11.11 3.49 -28.77
N ARG A 319 11.12 2.22 -28.34
CA ARG A 319 11.39 1.80 -26.95
C ARG A 319 12.77 1.15 -26.84
N SER A 320 13.59 1.60 -25.88
CA SER A 320 14.93 1.05 -25.65
C SER A 320 14.94 -0.29 -24.90
N GLU A 321 14.00 -0.47 -23.96
CA GLU A 321 13.87 -1.70 -23.18
C GLU A 321 12.73 -2.56 -23.74
N PRO A 322 12.95 -3.84 -24.08
CA PRO A 322 11.87 -4.69 -24.53
C PRO A 322 10.92 -5.05 -23.39
N ILE A 323 9.74 -5.57 -23.74
CA ILE A 323 8.77 -6.09 -22.76
C ILE A 323 8.86 -7.62 -22.79
N THR A 324 9.01 -8.25 -21.63
CA THR A 324 9.08 -9.71 -21.55
C THR A 324 7.83 -10.31 -20.88
N PHE A 325 7.52 -11.55 -21.26
CA PHE A 325 6.52 -12.38 -20.58
C PHE A 325 6.96 -13.85 -20.65
N LYS A 326 6.45 -14.68 -19.73
CA LYS A 326 6.82 -16.11 -19.66
C LYS A 326 5.66 -16.99 -20.07
N ALA A 327 5.94 -18.12 -20.69
CA ALA A 327 4.95 -19.18 -20.88
C ALA A 327 5.44 -20.47 -20.22
N PHE A 328 4.54 -21.11 -19.46
CA PHE A 328 4.84 -22.34 -18.72
C PHE A 328 3.78 -23.42 -18.97
N GLY A 329 4.21 -24.66 -19.15
CA GLY A 329 3.34 -25.82 -19.26
C GLY A 329 4.09 -27.13 -19.07
N ARG A 330 3.39 -28.25 -19.29
CA ARG A 330 3.96 -29.59 -19.23
C ARG A 330 3.54 -30.40 -20.45
N ILE A 331 4.52 -31.00 -21.12
CA ILE A 331 4.34 -31.85 -22.30
C ILE A 331 4.14 -33.30 -21.84
N ALA A 332 3.04 -33.92 -22.28
CA ALA A 332 2.70 -35.30 -21.95
C ALA A 332 3.66 -36.31 -22.59
N GLU A 333 3.77 -37.51 -21.99
CA GLU A 333 4.72 -38.55 -22.40
C GLU A 333 4.37 -39.26 -23.72
N THR A 334 3.22 -39.01 -24.35
CA THR A 334 2.86 -39.62 -25.65
C THR A 334 1.64 -38.96 -26.30
N LYS A 335 1.60 -38.93 -27.65
CA LYS A 335 0.35 -38.80 -28.41
C LYS A 335 -0.53 -40.00 -28.08
N THR A 336 -1.54 -39.82 -27.25
CA THR A 336 -2.56 -40.85 -27.07
C THR A 336 -3.30 -40.96 -28.41
N ASN A 337 -3.07 -42.07 -29.12
CA ASN A 337 -3.87 -42.46 -30.29
C ASN A 337 -5.35 -42.55 -29.93
#